data_AF-G5SBT4-F1
#
_entry.id   AF-G5SBT4-F1
#
_cell.length_a   1.000
_cell.length_b   1.000
_cell.length_c   1.000
_cell.angle_alpha   90.00
_cell.angle_beta   90.00
_cell.angle_gamma   90.00
#
_symmetry.space_group_name_H-M   'P 1'
#
loop_
_entity.id
_entity.type
_entity.pdbx_description
1 polymer ?
#
loop_
_entity_poly.entity_id
_entity_poly.type
_entity_poly.pdbx_seq_one_letter_code
_entity_poly.pdbx_strand_id
1 'polypeptide(L)'
;APETNGQVAVKAWQALGEMTGREHTHLAINKEDEKIRFRDIQAQPRKIISSPTWSGLESEHVSYNAGYTNVHELIPWRTLSGRQQLYQDHAWMRAFGESLVAYRPPIDNKY
;
A
#
# COMPACT_ATOMS: atom_id res chain seq x y z
N ALA A 1 0.39 5.29 15.45
CA ALA A 1 0.69 5.10 14.01
C ALA A 1 -0.48 5.69 13.22
N PRO A 2 -0.33 6.05 11.93
CA PRO A 2 -1.46 6.54 11.13
C PRO A 2 -2.63 5.55 11.09
N GLU A 3 -2.38 4.24 11.18
CA GLU A 3 -3.42 3.20 11.22
C GLU A 3 -4.26 3.22 12.52
N THR A 4 -3.80 3.89 13.58
CA THR A 4 -4.41 3.86 14.93
C THR A 4 -4.66 5.24 15.53
N ASN A 5 -4.30 6.32 14.83
CA ASN A 5 -4.50 7.70 15.26
C ASN A 5 -4.80 8.57 14.02
N GLY A 6 -6.04 9.05 13.92
CA GLY A 6 -6.55 9.79 12.78
C GLY A 6 -5.78 11.07 12.47
N GLN A 7 -5.33 11.81 13.49
CA GLN A 7 -4.50 13.00 13.29
C GLN A 7 -3.17 12.68 12.62
N VAL A 8 -2.60 11.50 12.90
CA VAL A 8 -1.38 11.04 12.23
C VAL A 8 -1.72 10.54 10.82
N ALA A 9 -2.87 9.91 10.62
CA ALA A 9 -3.35 9.49 9.30
C ALA A 9 -3.51 10.68 8.35
N VAL A 10 -4.20 11.75 8.78
CA VAL A 10 -4.41 12.97 7.99
C VAL A 10 -3.09 13.61 7.61
N LYS A 11 -2.17 13.77 8.57
CA LYS A 11 -0.82 14.30 8.30
C LYS A 11 -0.03 13.43 7.32
N ALA A 12 -0.15 12.11 7.42
CA ALA A 12 0.56 11.18 6.54
C ALA A 12 0.01 11.22 5.11
N TRP A 13 -1.32 11.28 4.94
CA TRP A 13 -1.95 11.44 3.63
C TRP A 13 -1.65 12.80 3.01
N GLN A 14 -1.58 13.86 3.82
CA GLN A 14 -1.16 15.18 3.36
C GLN A 14 0.28 15.16 2.83
N ALA A 15 1.21 14.55 3.56
CA ALA A 15 2.60 14.41 3.12
C ALA A 15 2.73 13.61 1.81
N LEU A 16 1.95 12.54 1.65
CA LEU A 16 1.92 11.80 0.37
C LEU A 16 1.32 12.67 -0.75
N GLY A 17 0.30 13.47 -0.46
CA GLY A 17 -0.32 14.37 -1.41
C GLY A 17 0.63 15.43 -1.97
N GLU A 18 1.61 15.87 -1.20
CA GLU A 18 2.69 16.75 -1.68
C GLU A 18 3.54 16.06 -2.77
N MET A 19 3.80 14.76 -2.63
CA MET A 19 4.61 14.00 -3.60
C MET A 19 3.82 13.66 -4.87
N THR A 20 2.53 13.35 -4.74
CA THR A 20 1.68 12.95 -5.88
C THR A 20 1.05 14.15 -6.59
N GLY A 21 1.01 15.32 -5.95
CA GLY A 21 0.29 16.50 -6.42
C GLY A 21 -1.23 16.33 -6.36
N ARG A 22 -1.74 15.39 -5.55
CA ARG A 22 -3.16 15.05 -5.43
C ARG A 22 -3.59 15.07 -3.97
N GLU A 23 -4.83 15.46 -3.73
CA GLU A 23 -5.41 15.46 -2.38
C GLU A 23 -5.80 14.02 -1.99
N HIS A 24 -5.32 13.54 -0.83
CA HIS A 24 -5.60 12.18 -0.33
C HIS A 24 -6.10 12.16 1.12
N THR A 25 -6.18 13.29 1.82
CA THR A 25 -6.63 13.37 3.21
C THR A 25 -8.09 13.00 3.38
N HIS A 26 -8.90 13.11 2.31
CA HIS A 26 -10.28 12.61 2.30
C HIS A 26 -10.40 11.12 2.68
N LEU A 27 -9.32 10.33 2.53
CA LEU A 27 -9.27 8.92 2.93
C LEU A 27 -9.20 8.69 4.44
N ALA A 28 -8.93 9.73 5.24
CA ALA A 28 -8.82 9.63 6.69
C ALA A 28 -9.53 10.75 7.48
N ILE A 29 -9.96 11.83 6.83
CA ILE A 29 -10.53 13.01 7.50
C ILE A 29 -11.81 12.67 8.30
N ASN A 30 -12.60 11.72 7.82
CA ASN A 30 -13.79 11.23 8.51
C ASN A 30 -13.48 10.48 9.82
N LYS A 31 -12.22 10.10 10.03
CA LYS A 31 -11.71 9.40 11.22
C LYS A 31 -10.61 10.18 11.93
N GLU A 32 -10.45 11.48 11.67
CA GLU A 32 -9.33 12.28 12.22
C GLU A 32 -9.28 12.24 13.76
N ASP A 33 -10.43 12.24 14.42
CA ASP A 33 -10.52 12.20 15.87
C ASP A 33 -10.23 10.84 16.48
N GLU A 34 -10.25 9.76 15.68
CA GLU A 34 -10.11 8.39 16.15
C GLU A 34 -8.72 8.14 16.74
N LYS A 35 -8.67 7.61 17.96
CA LYS A 35 -7.43 7.29 18.66
C LYS A 35 -7.58 5.98 19.41
N ILE A 36 -7.10 4.90 18.80
CA ILE A 36 -7.16 3.57 19.40
C ILE A 36 -6.22 3.50 20.60
N ARG A 37 -6.71 2.97 21.74
CA ARG A 37 -5.93 2.76 22.96
C ARG A 37 -5.85 1.29 23.33
N PHE A 38 -4.80 0.95 24.06
CA PHE A 38 -4.57 -0.42 24.51
C PHE A 38 -5.74 -0.95 25.35
N ARG A 39 -6.25 -0.16 26.30
CA ARG A 39 -7.39 -0.57 27.14
C ARG A 39 -8.67 -0.79 26.33
N ASP A 40 -8.88 -0.03 25.26
CA ASP A 40 -10.06 -0.16 24.40
C ASP A 40 -10.03 -1.46 23.61
N ILE A 41 -8.85 -1.84 23.07
CA ILE A 41 -8.70 -3.09 22.29
C ILE A 41 -8.75 -4.34 23.16
N GLN A 42 -8.40 -4.23 24.44
CA GLN A 42 -8.63 -5.32 25.40
C GLN A 42 -10.12 -5.54 25.66
N ALA A 43 -10.92 -4.47 25.65
CA ALA A 43 -12.37 -4.56 25.83
C ALA A 43 -13.08 -5.10 24.58
N GLN A 44 -12.68 -4.64 23.40
CA GLN A 44 -13.20 -5.13 22.13
C GLN A 44 -12.24 -4.76 20.98
N PRO A 45 -12.01 -5.66 20.01
CA PRO A 45 -11.23 -5.35 18.82
C PRO A 45 -11.70 -4.07 18.12
N ARG A 46 -10.75 -3.34 17.52
CA ARG A 46 -11.01 -2.10 16.76
C ARG A 46 -10.51 -2.29 15.34
N LYS A 47 -11.31 -1.84 14.37
CA LYS A 47 -10.90 -1.72 12.97
C LYS A 47 -9.96 -0.51 12.84
N ILE A 48 -8.92 -0.64 12.06
CA ILE A 48 -7.91 0.41 11.86
C ILE A 48 -8.37 1.48 10.85
N ILE A 49 -7.55 2.52 10.70
CA ILE A 49 -7.76 3.65 9.80
C ILE A 49 -6.99 3.42 8.50
N SER A 50 -7.54 3.86 7.36
CA SER A 50 -6.84 3.91 6.08
C SER A 50 -5.56 4.73 6.19
N SER A 51 -4.44 4.18 5.73
CA SER A 51 -3.10 4.77 5.90
C SER A 51 -2.29 4.68 4.61
N PRO A 52 -1.46 5.69 4.28
CA PRO A 52 -0.60 5.69 3.10
C PRO A 52 0.53 4.65 3.16
N THR A 53 0.74 4.02 4.33
CA THR A 53 1.62 2.85 4.46
C THR A 53 1.14 1.68 3.58
N TRP A 54 -0.17 1.59 3.36
CA TRP A 54 -0.83 0.48 2.69
C TRP A 54 -1.47 0.93 1.37
N SER A 55 -1.90 -0.04 0.56
CA SER A 55 -2.45 0.24 -0.77
C SER A 55 -3.94 -0.07 -0.92
N GLY A 56 -4.61 -0.52 0.15
CA GLY A 56 -6.06 -0.71 0.21
C GLY A 56 -6.75 0.28 1.15
N LEU A 57 -8.09 0.24 1.18
CA LEU A 57 -8.91 1.11 2.03
C LEU A 57 -9.58 0.33 3.15
N GLU A 58 -9.62 0.94 4.33
CA GLU A 58 -10.43 0.50 5.47
C GLU A 58 -11.76 1.26 5.44
N SER A 59 -12.71 0.72 4.68
CA SER A 59 -14.02 1.33 4.44
C SER A 59 -15.15 0.41 4.90
N GLU A 60 -16.32 1.00 5.18
CA GLU A 60 -17.56 0.25 5.46
C GLU A 60 -18.29 -0.17 4.17
N HIS A 61 -17.90 0.38 3.02
CA HIS A 61 -18.55 0.12 1.72
C HIS A 61 -17.71 -0.73 0.77
N VAL A 62 -16.38 -0.71 0.93
CA VAL A 62 -15.45 -1.51 0.12
C VAL A 62 -14.50 -2.27 1.05
N SER A 63 -14.36 -3.57 0.80
CA SER A 63 -13.39 -4.39 1.52
C SER A 63 -11.97 -4.00 1.13
N TYR A 64 -11.02 -4.20 2.05
CA TYR A 64 -9.61 -3.97 1.76
C TYR A 64 -9.15 -4.78 0.53
N ASN A 65 -8.55 -4.09 -0.44
CA ASN A 65 -7.98 -4.70 -1.64
C ASN A 65 -6.63 -4.04 -1.96
N ALA A 66 -5.57 -4.84 -2.10
CA ALA A 66 -4.23 -4.32 -2.36
C ALA A 66 -4.13 -3.68 -3.75
N GLY A 67 -3.45 -2.55 -3.86
CA GLY A 67 -3.34 -1.77 -5.10
C GLY A 67 -4.57 -0.92 -5.41
N TYR A 68 -5.62 -0.94 -4.58
CA TYR A 68 -6.84 -0.13 -4.79
C TYR A 68 -6.50 1.35 -4.91
N THR A 69 -5.70 1.89 -4.00
CA THR A 69 -5.28 3.29 -4.03
C THR A 69 -4.41 3.60 -5.24
N ASN A 70 -3.57 2.68 -5.70
CA ASN A 70 -2.81 2.90 -6.93
C ASN A 70 -3.72 3.09 -8.15
N VAL A 71 -4.80 2.31 -8.23
CA VAL A 71 -5.77 2.37 -9.32
C VAL A 71 -6.71 3.58 -9.21
N HIS A 72 -7.25 3.86 -8.02
CA HIS A 72 -8.31 4.85 -7.83
C HIS A 72 -7.78 6.23 -7.42
N GLU A 73 -6.71 6.28 -6.62
CA GLU A 73 -6.08 7.54 -6.17
C GLU A 73 -4.96 8.01 -7.10
N LEU A 74 -4.58 7.19 -8.08
CA LEU A 74 -3.47 7.42 -9.02
C LEU A 74 -2.12 7.59 -8.31
N ILE A 75 -1.97 6.95 -7.15
CA ILE A 75 -0.68 6.86 -6.46
C ILE A 75 0.20 5.88 -7.26
N PRO A 76 1.41 6.27 -7.71
CA PRO A 76 2.27 5.37 -8.47
C PRO A 76 2.69 4.14 -7.65
N TRP A 77 2.88 3.00 -8.32
CA TRP A 77 3.66 1.92 -7.72
C TRP A 77 5.11 2.39 -7.57
N ARG A 78 5.78 1.99 -6.50
CA ARG A 78 7.18 2.35 -6.26
C ARG A 78 8.13 1.44 -7.07
N THR A 79 7.92 1.42 -8.38
CA THR A 79 8.73 0.74 -9.39
C THR A 79 9.44 1.77 -10.26
N LEU A 80 10.39 1.34 -11.09
CA LEU A 80 11.12 2.25 -11.99
C LEU A 80 10.17 3.03 -12.93
N SER A 81 9.09 2.39 -13.37
CA SER A 81 8.12 2.99 -14.30
C SER A 81 6.94 3.68 -13.63
N GLY A 82 6.81 3.61 -12.30
CA GLY A 82 5.62 4.08 -11.57
C GLY A 82 4.39 3.18 -11.73
N ARG A 83 4.51 2.04 -12.42
CA ARG A 83 3.40 1.13 -12.80
C ARG A 83 3.72 -0.32 -12.41
N GLN A 84 2.76 -1.22 -12.57
CA GLN A 84 3.03 -2.66 -12.48
C GLN A 84 4.08 -3.03 -13.54
N GLN A 85 5.27 -3.42 -13.09
CA GLN A 85 6.45 -3.55 -13.94
C GLN A 85 6.57 -4.97 -14.49
N LEU A 86 6.09 -5.17 -15.73
CA LEU A 86 6.17 -6.46 -16.42
C LEU A 86 7.60 -6.78 -16.89
N TYR A 87 8.38 -5.75 -17.24
CA TYR A 87 9.75 -5.90 -17.74
C TYR A 87 10.78 -5.54 -16.66
N GLN A 88 11.61 -6.52 -16.28
CA GLN A 88 12.66 -6.37 -15.27
C GLN A 88 14.01 -6.17 -15.97
N ASP A 89 14.47 -4.92 -16.05
CA ASP A 89 15.60 -4.51 -16.91
C ASP A 89 16.97 -4.54 -16.21
N HIS A 90 17.01 -4.80 -14.91
CA HIS A 90 18.24 -4.95 -14.16
C HIS A 90 19.17 -5.97 -14.84
N ALA A 91 20.49 -5.69 -14.85
CA ALA A 91 21.46 -6.50 -15.60
C ALA A 91 21.39 -7.99 -15.24
N TRP A 92 21.20 -8.32 -13.96
CA TRP A 92 21.02 -9.70 -13.52
C TRP A 92 19.71 -10.31 -14.01
N MET A 93 18.59 -9.58 -13.95
CA MET A 93 17.30 -10.09 -14.43
C MET A 93 17.37 -10.44 -15.91
N ARG A 94 18.06 -9.63 -16.72
CA ARG A 94 18.31 -9.95 -18.14
C ARG A 94 19.25 -11.15 -18.30
N ALA A 95 20.38 -11.17 -17.60
CA ALA A 95 21.39 -12.22 -17.73
C ALA A 95 20.88 -13.61 -17.29
N PHE A 96 20.05 -13.67 -16.26
CA PHE A 96 19.43 -14.90 -15.77
C PHE A 96 18.13 -15.25 -16.51
N GLY A 97 17.73 -14.51 -17.55
CA GLY A 97 16.50 -14.79 -18.31
C GLY A 97 15.20 -14.57 -17.53
N GLU A 98 15.18 -13.60 -16.61
CA GLU A 98 14.04 -13.16 -15.77
C GLU A 98 13.47 -11.80 -16.18
N SER A 99 13.89 -11.23 -17.32
CA SER A 99 13.39 -9.92 -17.75
C SER A 99 11.89 -9.91 -18.07
N LEU A 100 11.34 -11.06 -18.46
CA LEU A 100 9.91 -11.33 -18.59
C LEU A 100 9.62 -12.70 -17.95
N VAL A 101 8.35 -12.94 -17.64
CA VAL A 101 7.91 -14.25 -17.15
C VAL A 101 8.17 -15.35 -18.19
N ALA A 102 8.70 -16.48 -17.74
CA ALA A 102 8.95 -17.65 -18.56
C ALA A 102 8.77 -18.92 -17.71
N TYR A 103 8.42 -20.03 -18.36
CA TYR A 103 8.40 -21.33 -17.71
C TYR A 103 9.83 -21.73 -17.28
N ARG A 104 9.97 -22.18 -16.03
CA ARG A 104 11.22 -22.75 -15.51
C ARG A 104 10.91 -24.09 -14.85
N PRO A 105 11.47 -25.20 -15.33
CA PRO A 105 11.34 -26.47 -14.64
C PRO A 105 12.02 -26.39 -13.27
N PRO A 106 11.62 -27.22 -12.29
CA PRO A 106 12.35 -27.35 -11.03
C PRO A 106 13.84 -27.61 -11.28
N ILE A 107 14.70 -27.03 -10.44
CA ILE A 107 16.14 -27.30 -10.48
C ILE A 107 16.42 -28.76 -10.10
N ASP A 108 17.40 -29.39 -10.75
CA ASP A 108 17.89 -30.70 -10.32
C ASP A 108 18.83 -30.52 -9.12
N ASN A 109 18.47 -31.12 -8.00
CA ASN A 109 19.23 -31.08 -6.75
C ASN A 109 19.99 -32.39 -6.50
N LYS A 110 20.14 -33.27 -7.49
CA LYS A 110 20.94 -34.49 -7.35
C LYS A 110 22.44 -34.13 -7.37
N TYR A 111 22.99 -34.02 -6.17
CA TYR A 111 24.43 -34.07 -5.90
C TYR A 111 24.92 -35.51 -5.87
#